data_AF-A0A317FUQ8-F1
#
_entry.id   AF-A0A317FUQ8-F1
#
_cell.length_a   1.000
_cell.length_b   1.000
_cell.length_c   1.000
_cell.angle_alpha   90.00
_cell.angle_beta   90.00
_cell.angle_gamma   90.00
#
_symmetry.space_group_name_H-M   'P 1'
#
loop_
_entity.id
_entity.type
_entity.pdbx_description
1 polymer ?
#
loop_
_entity_poly.entity_id
_entity_poly.type
_entity_poly.pdbx_seq_one_letter_code
_entity_poly.pdbx_strand_id
1 'polypeptide(L)'
;MSDNNTKIESLLDDGQKWQHSYEQPISYAPLVQLANKNWIVPQHFLRYKHTLASVNEVLNDISFSNHFSVLAAEKNSDVYLQVAVLSPDNYRADNKAKKLLFGRRWPVEQNLPTSELIQTAFLALKVAREHEVRELFQLQHQGATSTPFNNHHDLPVMAQNPELVKSTSFKNISLNELIDRLVFADNQIELINCQAIITGEQVYTVKLHCDSCQLSEFNNKTLSFLAPDTTTNSFLHSFIAALVAISNDYVSEHFKYQGFARFSKHVQAEQIGELSVSMRSPSSVSLCSMGKQEANQLNFEIDSGRAPQGCGQAIGGFLAAHGIEQPENAHLYPNYL
;
A
#
# COMPACT_ATOMS: atom_id res chain seq x y z
N MET A 1 -44.62 -21.45 -10.78
CA MET A 1 -44.62 -20.06 -11.26
C MET A 1 -44.92 -19.17 -10.07
N SER A 2 -43.91 -18.47 -9.57
CA SER A 2 -44.05 -17.38 -8.60
C SER A 2 -42.83 -16.49 -8.77
N ASP A 3 -43.04 -15.38 -9.46
CA ASP A 3 -42.04 -14.32 -9.65
C ASP A 3 -41.77 -13.64 -8.31
N ASN A 4 -40.66 -13.99 -7.67
CA ASN A 4 -40.09 -13.19 -6.58
C ASN A 4 -39.11 -12.17 -7.17
N ASN A 5 -39.60 -11.30 -8.05
CA ASN A 5 -38.92 -10.06 -8.40
C ASN A 5 -39.35 -8.99 -7.39
N THR A 6 -38.69 -8.98 -6.23
CA THR A 6 -38.82 -7.87 -5.29
C THR A 6 -38.17 -6.65 -5.94
N LYS A 7 -38.98 -5.82 -6.59
CA LYS A 7 -38.62 -4.46 -6.99
C LYS A 7 -38.14 -3.73 -5.73
N ILE A 8 -36.86 -3.37 -5.68
CA ILE A 8 -36.43 -2.24 -4.87
C ILE A 8 -36.94 -1.01 -5.63
N GLU A 9 -37.90 -0.29 -5.04
CA GLU A 9 -38.52 0.88 -5.67
C GLU A 9 -37.50 1.91 -6.11
N SER A 10 -37.73 2.47 -7.29
CA SER A 10 -36.98 3.60 -7.85
C SER A 10 -37.43 4.91 -7.21
N LEU A 11 -36.46 5.83 -7.06
CA LEU A 11 -36.58 7.30 -6.96
C LEU A 11 -36.51 7.89 -5.54
N LEU A 12 -35.28 7.97 -5.01
CA LEU A 12 -34.88 9.14 -4.22
C LEU A 12 -34.25 10.16 -5.18
N ASP A 13 -34.54 11.44 -4.98
CA ASP A 13 -33.94 12.57 -5.72
C ASP A 13 -32.41 12.56 -5.55
N ASP A 14 -31.61 13.13 -6.45
CA ASP A 14 -30.13 13.00 -6.41
C ASP A 14 -29.50 13.52 -5.09
N GLY A 15 -30.17 14.43 -4.40
CA GLY A 15 -29.82 14.90 -3.05
C GLY A 15 -30.32 14.01 -1.90
N GLN A 16 -31.32 13.17 -2.12
CA GLN A 16 -31.87 12.21 -1.14
C GLN A 16 -31.25 10.81 -1.24
N LYS A 17 -30.70 10.44 -2.41
CA LYS A 17 -30.05 9.13 -2.62
C LYS A 17 -29.01 8.82 -1.54
N TRP A 18 -28.25 9.79 -1.06
CA TRP A 18 -27.07 9.55 -0.21
C TRP A 18 -27.28 9.80 1.29
N GLN A 19 -28.52 9.90 1.78
CA GLN A 19 -28.78 10.36 3.16
C GLN A 19 -28.34 9.37 4.25
N HIS A 20 -28.10 8.09 3.93
CA HIS A 20 -27.85 7.05 4.94
C HIS A 20 -26.68 6.09 4.63
N SER A 21 -26.01 6.23 3.48
CA SER A 21 -24.87 5.38 3.11
C SER A 21 -24.06 6.03 2.00
N TYR A 22 -22.74 5.95 2.07
CA TYR A 22 -21.82 6.32 0.99
C TYR A 22 -21.62 5.19 -0.04
N GLU A 23 -22.29 4.06 0.16
CA GLU A 23 -22.36 2.92 -0.77
C GLU A 23 -23.82 2.62 -1.13
N GLN A 24 -24.10 2.42 -2.42
CA GLN A 24 -25.45 2.07 -2.88
C GLN A 24 -25.43 1.02 -3.99
N PRO A 25 -26.28 -0.01 -3.93
CA PRO A 25 -26.41 -0.94 -5.05
C PRO A 25 -26.99 -0.23 -6.27
N ILE A 26 -26.53 -0.63 -7.46
CA ILE A 26 -27.21 -0.27 -8.71
C ILE A 26 -28.60 -0.89 -8.76
N SER A 27 -29.48 -0.32 -9.58
CA SER A 27 -30.76 -0.93 -9.90
C SER A 27 -30.53 -2.35 -10.44
N TYR A 28 -31.30 -3.32 -9.95
CA TYR A 28 -31.18 -4.74 -10.32
C TYR A 28 -29.83 -5.39 -9.97
N ALA A 29 -29.09 -4.85 -9.01
CA ALA A 29 -27.89 -5.51 -8.49
C ALA A 29 -28.21 -6.94 -8.00
N PRO A 30 -27.32 -7.92 -8.27
CA PRO A 30 -27.57 -9.30 -7.87
C PRO A 30 -27.33 -9.46 -6.36
N LEU A 31 -28.11 -10.34 -5.75
CA LEU A 31 -27.88 -10.81 -4.38
C LEU A 31 -27.22 -12.18 -4.42
N VAL A 32 -26.08 -12.29 -3.75
CA VAL A 32 -25.32 -13.54 -3.64
C VAL A 32 -25.43 -14.06 -2.22
N GLN A 33 -25.86 -15.33 -2.08
CA GLN A 33 -25.81 -16.01 -0.79
C GLN A 33 -24.43 -16.62 -0.58
N LEU A 34 -23.80 -16.25 0.53
CA LEU A 34 -22.51 -16.79 0.95
C LEU A 34 -22.68 -18.15 1.65
N ALA A 35 -21.58 -18.88 1.82
CA ALA A 35 -21.58 -20.18 2.50
C ALA A 35 -22.10 -20.11 3.96
N ASN A 36 -21.94 -18.97 4.62
CA ASN A 36 -22.49 -18.72 5.97
C ASN A 36 -23.97 -18.30 5.96
N LYS A 37 -24.65 -18.39 4.80
CA LYS A 37 -26.06 -18.07 4.56
C LYS A 37 -26.39 -16.57 4.56
N ASN A 38 -25.42 -15.69 4.75
CA ASN A 38 -25.62 -14.25 4.60
C ASN A 38 -25.79 -13.89 3.13
N TRP A 39 -26.61 -12.88 2.87
CA TRP A 39 -26.81 -12.31 1.54
C TRP A 39 -26.05 -11.00 1.42
N ILE A 40 -25.36 -10.82 0.30
CA ILE A 40 -24.59 -9.61 0.01
C ILE A 40 -24.83 -9.15 -1.42
N VAL A 41 -24.68 -7.85 -1.65
CA VAL A 41 -24.47 -7.31 -3.00
C VAL A 41 -22.96 -7.22 -3.24
N PRO A 42 -22.42 -7.86 -4.29
CA PRO A 42 -21.00 -7.75 -4.59
C PRO A 42 -20.59 -6.30 -4.88
N GLN A 43 -19.40 -5.90 -4.41
CA GLN A 43 -18.88 -4.53 -4.54
C GLN A 43 -18.90 -3.97 -5.97
N HIS A 44 -18.74 -4.82 -6.99
CA HIS A 44 -18.77 -4.44 -8.42
C HIS A 44 -20.13 -3.89 -8.88
N PHE A 45 -21.18 -4.08 -8.07
CA PHE A 45 -22.52 -3.58 -8.32
C PHE A 45 -22.91 -2.46 -7.35
N LEU A 46 -21.93 -1.86 -6.66
CA LEU A 46 -22.13 -0.72 -5.77
C LEU A 46 -21.59 0.56 -6.41
N ARG A 47 -22.33 1.65 -6.21
CA ARG A 47 -21.95 3.04 -6.43
C ARG A 47 -21.42 3.63 -5.14
N TYR A 48 -20.39 4.47 -5.24
CA TYR A 48 -19.75 5.11 -4.10
C TYR A 48 -19.85 6.63 -4.22
N LYS A 49 -19.98 7.31 -3.07
CA LYS A 49 -19.91 8.76 -2.98
C LYS A 49 -19.25 9.18 -1.68
N HIS A 50 -17.93 9.02 -1.63
CA HIS A 50 -17.15 9.45 -0.50
C HIS A 50 -17.10 10.98 -0.37
N THR A 51 -17.22 11.41 0.88
CA THR A 51 -17.00 12.76 1.38
C THR A 51 -15.97 12.68 2.51
N LEU A 52 -15.45 13.82 2.97
CA LEU A 52 -14.57 13.83 4.15
C LEU A 52 -15.21 13.10 5.35
N ALA A 53 -16.51 13.24 5.57
CA ALA A 53 -17.21 12.59 6.68
C ALA A 53 -17.24 11.07 6.54
N SER A 54 -17.63 10.54 5.37
CA SER A 54 -17.66 9.10 5.15
C SER A 54 -16.28 8.47 5.15
N VAL A 55 -15.25 9.18 4.67
CA VAL A 55 -13.87 8.67 4.72
C VAL A 55 -13.43 8.58 6.19
N ASN A 56 -13.71 9.59 7.01
CA ASN A 56 -13.43 9.51 8.44
C ASN A 56 -14.19 8.36 9.13
N GLU A 57 -15.44 8.09 8.73
CA GLU A 57 -16.21 6.94 9.23
C GLU A 57 -15.48 5.62 8.95
N VAL A 58 -15.03 5.40 7.71
CA VAL A 58 -14.24 4.21 7.34
C VAL A 58 -12.91 4.14 8.13
N LEU A 59 -12.22 5.26 8.29
CA LEU A 59 -10.95 5.30 9.04
C LEU A 59 -11.13 5.04 10.53
N ASN A 60 -12.26 5.41 11.13
CA ASN A 60 -12.56 5.14 12.54
C ASN A 60 -12.69 3.63 12.83
N ASP A 61 -13.09 2.84 11.82
CA ASP A 61 -13.15 1.39 11.91
C ASP A 61 -11.78 0.71 11.67
N ILE A 62 -10.75 1.50 11.34
CA ILE A 62 -9.37 1.01 11.23
C ILE A 62 -8.66 1.16 12.57
N SER A 63 -8.16 0.04 13.09
CA SER A 63 -7.25 0.03 14.24
C SER A 63 -5.84 -0.33 13.81
N PHE A 64 -4.85 0.46 14.26
CA PHE A 64 -3.42 0.22 14.06
C PHE A 64 -2.61 0.85 15.22
N SER A 65 -1.28 0.64 15.23
CA SER A 65 -0.35 1.12 16.26
C SER A 65 -0.52 2.60 16.63
N ASN A 66 -0.44 2.92 17.92
CA ASN A 66 -0.62 4.28 18.47
C ASN A 66 0.39 5.34 17.96
N HIS A 67 1.46 4.93 17.29
CA HIS A 67 2.48 5.84 16.75
C HIS A 67 2.16 6.36 15.34
N PHE A 68 1.20 5.72 14.65
CA PHE A 68 0.82 6.04 13.29
C PHE A 68 -0.70 6.16 13.21
N SER A 69 -1.19 7.24 12.61
CA SER A 69 -2.63 7.42 12.37
C SER A 69 -2.84 7.83 10.92
N VAL A 70 -3.78 7.18 10.24
CA VAL A 70 -4.22 7.61 8.92
C VAL A 70 -5.33 8.62 9.12
N LEU A 71 -5.16 9.81 8.60
CA LEU A 71 -6.12 10.91 8.71
C LEU A 71 -6.73 11.21 7.35
N ALA A 72 -8.01 11.55 7.32
CA ALA A 72 -8.64 12.17 6.16
C ALA A 72 -8.61 13.69 6.29
N ALA A 73 -8.33 14.38 5.19
CA ALA A 73 -8.41 15.82 5.10
C ALA A 73 -8.90 16.23 3.72
N GLU A 74 -9.32 17.49 3.61
CA GLU A 74 -9.83 18.07 2.37
C GLU A 74 -9.05 19.34 2.04
N LYS A 75 -8.71 19.52 0.76
CA LYS A 75 -8.18 20.78 0.25
C LYS A 75 -8.81 21.06 -1.10
N ASN A 76 -9.44 22.24 -1.26
CA ASN A 76 -10.11 22.63 -2.51
C ASN A 76 -11.14 21.60 -2.98
N SER A 77 -11.91 21.03 -2.05
CA SER A 77 -12.87 19.94 -2.29
C SER A 77 -12.27 18.57 -2.63
N ASP A 78 -10.95 18.45 -2.75
CA ASP A 78 -10.28 17.16 -2.93
C ASP A 78 -10.00 16.51 -1.57
N VAL A 79 -10.58 15.33 -1.35
CA VAL A 79 -10.33 14.51 -0.17
C VAL A 79 -9.04 13.72 -0.36
N TYR A 80 -8.23 13.61 0.70
CA TYR A 80 -7.00 12.82 0.69
C TYR A 80 -6.74 12.17 2.05
N LEU A 81 -6.00 11.07 2.04
CA LEU A 81 -5.41 10.46 3.21
C LEU A 81 -4.01 11.02 3.47
N GLN A 82 -3.63 11.12 4.73
CA GLN A 82 -2.27 11.47 5.15
C GLN A 82 -1.93 10.73 6.43
N VAL A 83 -0.75 10.10 6.48
CA VAL A 83 -0.27 9.44 7.69
C VAL A 83 0.35 10.48 8.62
N ALA A 84 -0.17 10.58 9.84
CA ALA A 84 0.45 11.28 10.95
C ALA A 84 1.34 10.32 11.74
N VAL A 85 2.55 10.77 12.07
CA VAL A 85 3.55 9.99 12.81
C VAL A 85 3.95 10.75 14.07
N LEU A 86 3.94 10.07 15.21
CA LEU A 86 4.48 10.57 16.47
C LEU A 86 5.83 9.91 16.77
N SER A 87 6.91 10.60 16.39
CA SER A 87 8.30 10.13 16.58
C SER A 87 9.00 10.92 17.71
N PRO A 88 10.00 10.35 18.40
CA PRO A 88 10.89 11.10 19.29
C PRO A 88 11.56 12.27 18.56
N ASP A 89 11.75 13.40 19.25
CA ASP A 89 12.45 14.56 18.71
C ASP A 89 13.97 14.39 18.86
N ASN A 90 14.64 13.95 17.79
CA ASN A 90 16.08 13.70 17.77
C ASN A 90 16.95 14.97 17.99
N TYR A 91 16.36 16.17 18.04
CA TYR A 91 17.08 17.43 18.28
C TYR A 91 17.07 17.89 19.74
N ARG A 92 16.36 17.20 20.64
CA ARG A 92 16.29 17.58 22.07
C ARG A 92 16.87 16.48 22.93
N ALA A 93 17.81 16.85 23.81
CA ALA A 93 18.49 15.92 24.70
C ALA A 93 17.55 15.23 25.71
N ASP A 94 16.35 15.77 25.93
CA ASP A 94 15.27 15.10 26.64
C ASP A 94 14.41 14.29 25.66
N ASN A 95 14.74 13.00 25.49
CA ASN A 95 14.04 11.98 24.68
C ASN A 95 12.53 11.76 25.01
N LYS A 96 11.88 12.68 25.72
CA LYS A 96 10.44 12.70 26.01
C LYS A 96 9.63 13.54 25.04
N ALA A 97 10.23 14.52 24.36
CA ALA A 97 9.52 15.33 23.38
C ALA A 97 9.17 14.48 22.15
N LYS A 98 7.88 14.39 21.82
CA LYS A 98 7.40 13.74 20.58
C LYS A 98 7.12 14.81 19.53
N LYS A 99 7.66 14.63 18.33
CA LYS A 99 7.38 15.46 17.16
C LYS A 99 6.22 14.84 16.37
N LEU A 100 5.24 15.66 16.03
CA LEU A 100 4.18 15.30 15.10
C LEU A 100 4.66 15.59 13.68
N LEU A 101 4.69 14.56 12.85
CA LEU A 101 5.07 14.62 11.44
C LEU A 101 3.89 14.19 10.58
N PHE A 102 3.84 14.70 9.35
CA PHE A 102 2.82 14.33 8.37
C PHE A 102 3.50 13.84 7.10
N GLY A 103 3.09 12.65 6.64
CA GLY A 103 3.56 12.04 5.41
C GLY A 103 3.05 12.75 4.16
N ARG A 104 3.23 12.11 3.00
CA ARG A 104 2.66 12.61 1.74
C ARG A 104 1.15 12.36 1.68
N ARG A 105 0.47 13.12 0.83
CA ARG A 105 -0.98 13.03 0.62
C ARG A 105 -1.29 11.94 -0.40
N TRP A 106 -2.36 11.21 -0.15
CA TRP A 106 -2.89 10.15 -1.01
C TRP A 106 -4.32 10.54 -1.40
N PRO A 107 -4.56 11.04 -2.61
CA PRO A 107 -5.89 11.46 -3.05
C PRO A 107 -6.92 10.33 -2.93
N VAL A 108 -8.16 10.68 -2.61
CA VAL A 108 -9.30 9.77 -2.55
C VAL A 108 -10.35 10.24 -3.55
N GLU A 109 -10.60 9.42 -4.57
CA GLU A 109 -11.66 9.66 -5.53
C GLU A 109 -13.03 9.47 -4.86
N GLN A 110 -14.02 10.28 -5.25
CA GLN A 110 -15.37 10.22 -4.67
C GLN A 110 -16.04 8.86 -4.91
N ASN A 111 -15.78 8.23 -6.05
CA ASN A 111 -16.33 6.94 -6.45
C ASN A 111 -15.42 5.75 -6.08
N LEU A 112 -14.37 5.97 -5.29
CA LEU A 112 -13.47 4.90 -4.86
C LEU A 112 -14.24 3.86 -4.03
N PRO A 113 -14.12 2.56 -4.32
CA PRO A 113 -14.72 1.54 -3.47
C PRO A 113 -14.13 1.56 -2.05
N THR A 114 -14.95 1.33 -1.03
CA THR A 114 -14.49 1.32 0.38
C THR A 114 -13.36 0.32 0.62
N SER A 115 -13.37 -0.85 -0.03
CA SER A 115 -12.27 -1.81 0.09
C SER A 115 -10.97 -1.29 -0.49
N GLU A 116 -11.03 -0.48 -1.56
CA GLU A 116 -9.88 0.19 -2.14
C GLU A 116 -9.42 1.34 -1.24
N LEU A 117 -10.33 2.11 -0.63
CA LEU A 117 -10.00 3.12 0.38
C LEU A 117 -9.24 2.52 1.57
N ILE A 118 -9.71 1.39 2.10
CA ILE A 118 -9.06 0.64 3.18
C ILE A 118 -7.67 0.17 2.73
N GLN A 119 -7.55 -0.33 1.49
CA GLN A 119 -6.28 -0.73 0.91
C GLN A 119 -5.31 0.45 0.73
N THR A 120 -5.80 1.63 0.34
CA THR A 120 -5.00 2.85 0.26
C THR A 120 -4.47 3.25 1.62
N ALA A 121 -5.30 3.19 2.68
CA ALA A 121 -4.86 3.45 4.05
C ALA A 121 -3.78 2.44 4.52
N PHE A 122 -3.97 1.15 4.23
CA PHE A 122 -2.99 0.10 4.48
C PHE A 122 -1.64 0.37 3.78
N LEU A 123 -1.68 0.71 2.49
CA LEU A 123 -0.48 1.02 1.70
C LEU A 123 0.22 2.29 2.21
N ALA A 124 -0.54 3.34 2.54
CA ALA A 124 0.01 4.57 3.09
C ALA A 124 0.81 4.31 4.39
N LEU A 125 0.30 3.43 5.27
CA LEU A 125 1.01 3.00 6.48
C LEU A 125 2.28 2.21 6.17
N LYS A 126 2.24 1.27 5.21
CA LYS A 126 3.45 0.54 4.80
C LYS A 126 4.54 1.49 4.31
N VAL A 127 4.19 2.42 3.43
CA VAL A 127 5.13 3.41 2.88
C VAL A 127 5.67 4.34 3.97
N ALA A 128 4.80 4.81 4.89
CA ALA A 128 5.23 5.64 6.01
C ALA A 128 6.21 4.90 6.93
N ARG A 129 6.00 3.60 7.19
CA ARG A 129 6.91 2.83 8.03
C ARG A 129 8.19 2.42 7.30
N GLU A 130 8.12 2.12 6.00
CA GLU A 130 9.31 1.91 5.18
C GLU A 130 10.22 3.14 5.20
N HIS A 131 9.64 4.34 5.20
CA HIS A 131 10.39 5.58 5.41
C HIS A 131 11.20 5.54 6.71
N GLU A 132 10.56 5.29 7.85
CA GLU A 132 11.24 5.21 9.15
C GLU A 132 12.30 4.09 9.16
N VAL A 133 12.02 2.91 8.62
CA VAL A 133 13.00 1.80 8.54
C VAL A 133 14.27 2.22 7.79
N ARG A 134 14.11 2.94 6.67
CA ARG A 134 15.22 3.43 5.86
C ARG A 134 16.02 4.54 6.55
N GLU A 135 15.40 5.33 7.42
CA GLU A 135 16.09 6.33 8.24
C GLU A 135 16.82 5.71 9.44
N LEU A 136 16.27 4.65 10.03
CA LEU A 136 16.89 3.92 11.13
C LEU A 136 18.13 3.13 10.70
N PHE A 137 18.24 2.79 9.42
CA PHE A 137 19.40 2.09 8.86
C PHE A 137 20.52 3.08 8.54
N GLN A 138 21.63 2.93 9.28
CA GLN A 138 22.77 3.83 9.26
C GLN A 138 24.05 3.07 8.86
N LEU A 139 24.94 3.78 8.17
CA LEU A 139 26.26 3.32 7.79
C LEU A 139 27.31 4.32 8.31
N GLN A 140 28.26 3.83 9.10
CA GLN A 140 29.40 4.61 9.55
C GLN A 140 30.52 4.57 8.52
N HIS A 141 30.99 5.73 8.09
CA HIS A 141 32.09 5.87 7.13
C HIS A 141 32.96 7.08 7.48
N GLN A 142 34.26 6.86 7.62
CA GLN A 142 35.26 7.92 7.88
C GLN A 142 34.92 8.85 9.06
N GLY A 143 34.35 8.29 10.14
CA GLY A 143 33.97 9.06 11.34
C GLY A 143 32.65 9.84 11.20
N ALA A 144 31.95 9.70 10.08
CA ALA A 144 30.61 10.23 9.87
C ALA A 144 29.58 9.08 9.79
N THR A 145 28.32 9.39 10.10
CA THR A 145 27.19 8.48 9.95
C THR A 145 26.29 8.98 8.83
N SER A 146 25.90 8.09 7.93
CA SER A 146 24.93 8.37 6.86
C SER A 146 23.80 7.34 6.85
N THR A 147 22.73 7.62 6.12
CA THR A 147 21.57 6.72 5.94
C THR A 147 21.45 6.39 4.45
N PRO A 148 22.22 5.44 3.91
CA PRO A 148 22.42 5.27 2.46
C PRO A 148 21.16 4.84 1.68
N PHE A 149 20.10 4.42 2.37
CA PHE A 149 18.82 4.04 1.77
C PHE A 149 17.68 5.01 2.09
N ASN A 150 17.97 6.17 2.67
CA ASN A 150 16.99 7.20 3.01
C ASN A 150 16.28 7.74 1.75
N ASN A 151 15.01 8.12 1.91
CA ASN A 151 14.18 8.68 0.85
C ASN A 151 14.40 10.18 0.60
N HIS A 152 15.18 10.87 1.45
CA HIS A 152 15.48 12.31 1.30
C HIS A 152 16.72 12.60 0.46
N HIS A 153 17.33 11.60 -0.19
CA HIS A 153 18.46 11.85 -1.09
C HIS A 153 18.08 12.73 -2.28
N ASP A 154 19.03 13.55 -2.72
CA ASP A 154 18.90 14.35 -3.93
C ASP A 154 19.09 13.47 -5.17
N LEU A 155 17.98 12.82 -5.57
CA LEU A 155 17.94 11.96 -6.75
C LEU A 155 18.36 12.70 -8.03
N PRO A 156 17.92 13.95 -8.31
CA PRO A 156 18.44 14.73 -9.44
C PRO A 156 19.97 14.84 -9.45
N VAL A 157 20.62 15.15 -8.32
CA VAL A 157 22.08 15.24 -8.24
C VAL A 157 22.73 13.88 -8.52
N MET A 158 22.21 12.80 -7.96
CA MET A 158 22.71 11.44 -8.24
C MET A 158 22.55 11.06 -9.72
N ALA A 159 21.43 11.43 -10.35
CA ALA A 159 21.15 11.14 -11.75
C ALA A 159 22.04 11.94 -12.71
N GLN A 160 22.42 13.16 -12.33
CA GLN A 160 23.35 14.00 -13.08
C GLN A 160 24.82 13.60 -12.91
N ASN A 161 25.16 12.90 -11.82
CA ASN A 161 26.52 12.47 -11.50
C ASN A 161 26.56 10.95 -11.18
N PRO A 162 26.05 10.08 -12.09
CA PRO A 162 25.87 8.66 -11.80
C PRO A 162 27.19 7.93 -11.52
N GLU A 163 28.30 8.41 -12.07
CA GLU A 163 29.64 7.87 -11.85
C GLU A 163 30.10 7.95 -10.38
N LEU A 164 29.58 8.91 -9.60
CA LEU A 164 29.91 9.04 -8.18
C LEU A 164 29.34 7.90 -7.32
N VAL A 165 28.27 7.26 -7.79
CA VAL A 165 27.54 6.20 -7.04
C VAL A 165 27.52 4.85 -7.76
N LYS A 166 28.04 4.78 -8.99
CA LYS A 166 28.19 3.54 -9.78
C LYS A 166 29.66 3.18 -10.02
N SER A 167 30.60 3.86 -9.38
CA SER A 167 32.03 3.64 -9.61
C SER A 167 32.45 2.19 -9.29
N THR A 168 33.08 1.54 -10.26
CA THR A 168 33.63 0.19 -10.12
C THR A 168 34.97 0.17 -9.36
N SER A 169 35.56 1.34 -9.09
CA SER A 169 36.80 1.47 -8.31
C SER A 169 36.57 1.52 -6.80
N PHE A 170 35.32 1.36 -6.33
CA PHE A 170 35.03 1.33 -4.90
C PHE A 170 35.76 0.15 -4.25
N LYS A 171 36.56 0.45 -3.23
CA LYS A 171 37.36 -0.56 -2.53
C LYS A 171 36.41 -1.52 -1.80
N ASN A 172 36.37 -2.77 -2.26
CA ASN A 172 35.68 -3.82 -1.54
C ASN A 172 36.29 -3.97 -0.15
N ILE A 173 35.43 -3.86 0.86
CA ILE A 173 35.75 -4.16 2.25
C ILE A 173 35.33 -5.59 2.56
N SER A 174 35.90 -6.18 3.60
CA SER A 174 35.44 -7.49 4.07
C SER A 174 34.02 -7.38 4.64
N LEU A 175 33.28 -8.49 4.67
CA LEU A 175 31.96 -8.51 5.29
C LEU A 175 32.02 -8.12 6.78
N ASN A 176 33.01 -8.58 7.53
CA ASN A 176 33.17 -8.21 8.94
C ASN A 176 33.37 -6.70 9.11
N GLU A 177 34.23 -6.10 8.27
CA GLU A 177 34.44 -4.65 8.26
C GLU A 177 33.17 -3.87 7.86
N LEU A 178 32.31 -4.44 7.00
CA LEU A 178 31.00 -3.88 6.72
C LEU A 178 30.10 -3.92 7.97
N ILE A 179 29.97 -5.09 8.60
CA ILE A 179 29.08 -5.31 9.76
C ILE A 179 29.43 -4.35 10.90
N ASP A 180 30.72 -4.16 11.20
CA ASP A 180 31.20 -3.22 12.23
C ASP A 180 30.79 -1.76 11.99
N ARG A 181 30.38 -1.42 10.76
CA ARG A 181 29.93 -0.08 10.36
C ARG A 181 28.42 0.07 10.34
N LEU A 182 27.66 -1.02 10.46
CA LEU A 182 26.21 -0.98 10.35
C LEU A 182 25.59 -0.68 11.70
N VAL A 183 24.70 0.30 11.68
CA VAL A 183 23.89 0.67 12.84
C VAL A 183 22.43 0.62 12.43
N PHE A 184 21.58 0.07 13.29
CA PHE A 184 20.14 0.09 13.13
C PHE A 184 19.49 0.57 14.42
N ALA A 185 18.71 1.66 14.33
CA ALA A 185 18.07 2.30 15.48
C ALA A 185 19.08 2.56 16.62
N ASP A 186 20.20 3.22 16.28
CA ASP A 186 21.31 3.59 17.17
C ASP A 186 22.03 2.42 17.86
N ASN A 187 21.80 1.18 17.41
CA ASN A 187 22.45 -0.02 17.93
C ASN A 187 23.24 -0.76 16.85
N GLN A 188 24.33 -1.41 17.27
CA GLN A 188 25.14 -2.27 16.40
C GLN A 188 24.35 -3.50 15.97
N ILE A 189 24.81 -4.11 14.87
CA ILE A 189 24.22 -5.31 14.27
C ILE A 189 25.23 -6.44 14.37
N GLU A 190 24.77 -7.64 14.74
CA GLU A 190 25.61 -8.83 14.87
C GLU A 190 25.35 -9.79 13.72
N LEU A 191 26.41 -10.20 13.03
CA LEU A 191 26.35 -11.29 12.07
C LEU A 191 26.44 -12.64 12.80
N ILE A 192 25.37 -13.42 12.74
CA ILE A 192 25.28 -14.74 13.40
C ILE A 192 25.76 -15.86 12.47
N ASN A 193 25.38 -15.81 11.20
CA ASN A 193 25.71 -16.86 10.23
C ASN A 193 25.78 -16.31 8.80
N CYS A 194 26.63 -16.94 7.99
CA CYS A 194 26.72 -16.75 6.54
C CYS A 194 26.90 -18.12 5.89
N GLN A 195 25.96 -18.51 5.03
CA GLN A 195 25.99 -19.79 4.34
C GLN A 195 25.66 -19.64 2.86
N ALA A 196 26.50 -20.22 2.00
CA ALA A 196 26.20 -20.35 0.58
C ALA A 196 25.14 -21.45 0.34
N ILE A 197 24.20 -21.20 -0.57
CA ILE A 197 23.27 -22.23 -1.06
C ILE A 197 23.72 -22.76 -2.43
N ILE A 198 23.09 -23.86 -2.89
CA ILE A 198 23.51 -24.61 -4.09
C ILE A 198 23.57 -23.76 -5.37
N THR A 199 22.73 -22.73 -5.43
CA THR A 199 22.61 -21.80 -6.56
C THR A 199 23.62 -20.64 -6.52
N GLY A 200 24.44 -20.54 -5.46
CA GLY A 200 25.52 -19.57 -5.33
C GLY A 200 25.19 -18.35 -4.46
N GLU A 201 23.92 -18.09 -4.19
CA GLU A 201 23.45 -17.04 -3.29
C GLU A 201 23.91 -17.30 -1.84
N GLN A 202 23.89 -16.24 -1.03
CA GLN A 202 24.26 -16.27 0.37
C GLN A 202 23.04 -16.07 1.27
N VAL A 203 22.86 -16.95 2.24
CA VAL A 203 21.92 -16.76 3.34
C VAL A 203 22.68 -16.17 4.51
N TYR A 204 22.31 -14.94 4.88
CA TYR A 204 22.80 -14.27 6.06
C TYR A 204 21.79 -14.42 7.19
N THR A 205 22.28 -14.57 8.41
CA THR A 205 21.48 -14.43 9.63
C THR A 205 22.12 -13.37 10.50
N VAL A 206 21.35 -12.37 10.88
CA VAL A 206 21.80 -11.23 11.67
C VAL A 206 20.89 -11.02 12.86
N LYS A 207 21.43 -10.42 13.92
CA LYS A 207 20.71 -10.02 15.12
C LYS A 207 20.76 -8.50 15.28
N LEU A 208 19.61 -7.91 15.52
CA LEU A 208 19.45 -6.51 15.91
C LEU A 208 19.44 -6.42 17.43
N HIS A 209 20.16 -5.45 17.99
CA HIS A 209 20.31 -5.28 19.45
C HIS A 209 19.46 -4.15 20.04
N CYS A 210 18.52 -3.58 19.29
CA CYS A 210 17.65 -2.56 19.84
C CYS A 210 16.66 -3.16 20.86
N ASP A 211 16.60 -2.61 22.06
CA ASP A 211 15.69 -3.10 23.11
C ASP A 211 14.33 -2.38 23.10
N SER A 212 14.33 -1.12 22.68
CA SER A 212 13.19 -0.21 22.82
C SER A 212 13.06 0.78 21.65
N CYS A 213 13.30 0.31 20.42
CA CYS A 213 13.08 1.16 19.26
C CYS A 213 11.58 1.44 19.02
N GLN A 214 11.28 2.56 18.38
CA GLN A 214 9.91 2.98 18.03
C GLN A 214 9.17 1.91 17.21
N LEU A 215 9.90 1.20 16.35
CA LEU A 215 9.39 0.09 15.55
C LEU A 215 9.62 -1.23 16.28
N SER A 216 8.76 -1.51 17.26
CA SER A 216 8.95 -2.60 18.23
C SER A 216 9.18 -3.99 17.64
N GLU A 217 8.77 -4.25 16.39
CA GLU A 217 8.99 -5.52 15.70
C GLU A 217 10.46 -5.84 15.43
N PHE A 218 11.34 -4.85 15.54
CA PHE A 218 12.79 -5.02 15.41
C PHE A 218 13.49 -5.27 16.74
N ASN A 219 12.80 -5.10 17.88
CA ASN A 219 13.42 -5.22 19.19
C ASN A 219 13.99 -6.64 19.39
N ASN A 220 15.30 -6.73 19.62
CA ASN A 220 16.05 -7.98 19.76
C ASN A 220 15.80 -9.01 18.64
N LYS A 221 15.50 -8.54 17.43
CA LYS A 221 15.09 -9.40 16.33
C LYS A 221 16.28 -10.11 15.71
N THR A 222 16.20 -11.43 15.61
CA THR A 222 17.03 -12.22 14.68
C THR A 222 16.27 -12.39 13.37
N LEU A 223 16.93 -12.11 12.25
CA LEU A 223 16.37 -12.29 10.91
C LEU A 223 17.37 -12.94 9.97
N SER A 224 16.83 -13.63 8.97
CA SER A 224 17.61 -14.24 7.89
C SER A 224 17.15 -13.70 6.55
N PHE A 225 18.08 -13.54 5.61
CA PHE A 225 17.78 -13.04 4.28
C PHE A 225 18.76 -13.58 3.24
N LEU A 226 18.31 -13.62 1.99
CA LEU A 226 19.07 -14.11 0.84
C LEU A 226 19.70 -12.93 0.09
N ALA A 227 20.99 -13.03 -0.22
CA ALA A 227 21.70 -12.13 -1.11
C ALA A 227 22.14 -12.86 -2.38
N PRO A 228 22.01 -12.23 -3.56
CA PRO A 228 22.30 -12.89 -4.84
C PRO A 228 23.77 -13.29 -5.02
N ASP A 229 24.69 -12.65 -4.31
CA ASP A 229 26.12 -12.89 -4.38
C ASP A 229 26.81 -12.50 -3.06
N THR A 230 28.14 -12.60 -3.02
CA THR A 230 28.98 -12.35 -1.85
C THR A 230 29.41 -10.88 -1.70
N THR A 231 28.97 -9.98 -2.57
CA THR A 231 29.37 -8.57 -2.50
C THR A 231 28.71 -7.87 -1.32
N THR A 232 29.43 -6.91 -0.74
CA THR A 232 28.91 -6.06 0.34
C THR A 232 27.69 -5.25 -0.09
N ASN A 233 27.63 -4.85 -1.36
CA ASN A 233 26.47 -4.15 -1.91
C ASN A 233 25.22 -5.05 -1.94
N SER A 234 25.37 -6.29 -2.41
CA SER A 234 24.28 -7.27 -2.39
C SER A 234 23.81 -7.58 -0.97
N PHE A 235 24.72 -7.67 0.00
CA PHE A 235 24.36 -7.74 1.42
C PHE A 235 23.49 -6.54 1.84
N LEU A 236 23.95 -5.30 1.58
CA LEU A 236 23.25 -4.08 2.00
C LEU A 236 21.83 -3.99 1.42
N HIS A 237 21.68 -4.22 0.12
CA HIS A 237 20.40 -4.18 -0.57
C HIS A 237 19.44 -5.28 -0.10
N SER A 238 19.93 -6.52 0.07
CA SER A 238 19.09 -7.60 0.59
C SER A 238 18.73 -7.39 2.06
N PHE A 239 19.62 -6.81 2.85
CA PHE A 239 19.37 -6.55 4.26
C PHE A 239 18.29 -5.48 4.46
N ILE A 240 18.38 -4.34 3.77
CA ILE A 240 17.32 -3.32 3.85
C ILE A 240 15.98 -3.85 3.34
N ALA A 241 15.98 -4.68 2.28
CA ALA A 241 14.77 -5.33 1.81
C ALA A 241 14.15 -6.25 2.87
N ALA A 242 14.96 -7.00 3.61
CA ALA A 242 14.51 -7.84 4.71
C ALA A 242 13.93 -7.04 5.88
N LEU A 243 14.55 -5.92 6.25
CA LEU A 243 14.03 -5.01 7.28
C LEU A 243 12.66 -4.43 6.85
N VAL A 244 12.55 -3.96 5.60
CA VAL A 244 11.28 -3.47 5.04
C VAL A 244 10.22 -4.59 5.01
N ALA A 245 10.59 -5.82 4.68
CA ALA A 245 9.68 -6.96 4.71
C ALA A 245 9.15 -7.22 6.13
N ILE A 246 9.99 -7.14 7.17
CA ILE A 246 9.57 -7.30 8.57
C ILE A 246 8.56 -6.20 8.97
N SER A 247 8.83 -4.95 8.62
CA SER A 247 7.89 -3.84 8.88
C SER A 247 6.57 -4.03 8.12
N ASN A 248 6.63 -4.46 6.87
CA ASN A 248 5.45 -4.76 6.06
C ASN A 248 4.62 -5.93 6.63
N ASP A 249 5.28 -6.95 7.16
CA ASP A 249 4.62 -8.05 7.87
C ASP A 249 3.94 -7.53 9.13
N TYR A 250 4.61 -6.67 9.92
CA TYR A 250 4.01 -6.06 11.10
C TYR A 250 2.72 -5.30 10.76
N VAL A 251 2.72 -4.49 9.68
CA VAL A 251 1.50 -3.81 9.21
C VAL A 251 0.42 -4.82 8.83
N SER A 252 0.79 -5.85 8.08
CA SER A 252 -0.13 -6.90 7.63
C SER A 252 -0.85 -7.61 8.78
N GLU A 253 -0.15 -7.84 9.90
CA GLU A 253 -0.70 -8.52 11.08
C GLU A 253 -1.52 -7.60 11.99
N HIS A 254 -1.21 -6.30 12.05
CA HIS A 254 -1.78 -5.38 13.03
C HIS A 254 -2.79 -4.39 12.44
N PHE A 255 -2.79 -4.17 11.12
CA PHE A 255 -3.82 -3.36 10.46
C PHE A 255 -5.12 -4.14 10.41
N LYS A 256 -6.14 -3.63 11.09
CA LYS A 256 -7.47 -4.26 11.16
C LYS A 256 -8.53 -3.27 10.75
N TYR A 257 -9.45 -3.72 9.92
CA TYR A 257 -10.71 -3.03 9.65
C TYR A 257 -11.83 -3.79 10.36
N GLN A 258 -12.59 -3.11 11.22
CA GLN A 258 -13.63 -3.72 12.07
C GLN A 258 -13.13 -4.99 12.81
N GLY A 259 -11.89 -4.95 13.30
CA GLY A 259 -11.25 -6.06 14.00
C GLY A 259 -10.70 -7.20 13.12
N PHE A 260 -10.92 -7.17 11.80
CA PHE A 260 -10.43 -8.19 10.86
C PHE A 260 -9.12 -7.77 10.18
N ALA A 261 -8.06 -8.58 10.34
CA ALA A 261 -6.75 -8.36 9.73
C ALA A 261 -6.66 -9.03 8.35
N ARG A 262 -7.29 -8.46 7.32
CA ARG A 262 -7.37 -9.06 5.98
C ARG A 262 -6.01 -9.47 5.40
N PHE A 263 -4.95 -8.74 5.71
CA PHE A 263 -3.61 -8.97 5.14
C PHE A 263 -2.73 -9.91 5.97
N SER A 264 -3.22 -10.36 7.14
CA SER A 264 -2.49 -11.29 8.00
C SER A 264 -2.22 -12.62 7.30
N LYS A 265 -1.04 -13.19 7.53
CA LYS A 265 -0.65 -14.53 7.05
C LYS A 265 -1.49 -15.65 7.69
N HIS A 266 -2.25 -15.34 8.73
CA HIS A 266 -3.20 -16.26 9.35
C HIS A 266 -4.52 -16.36 8.57
N VAL A 267 -4.79 -15.46 7.63
CA VAL A 267 -5.95 -15.55 6.74
C VAL A 267 -5.65 -16.52 5.61
N GLN A 268 -6.52 -17.53 5.45
CA GLN A 268 -6.34 -18.58 4.45
C GLN A 268 -6.52 -18.03 3.03
N ALA A 269 -5.45 -18.03 2.24
CA ALA A 269 -5.45 -17.52 0.88
C ALA A 269 -6.46 -18.27 -0.03
N GLU A 270 -6.58 -19.60 0.13
CA GLU A 270 -7.54 -20.40 -0.62
C GLU A 270 -8.99 -20.02 -0.31
N GLN A 271 -9.33 -19.79 0.96
CA GLN A 271 -10.69 -19.39 1.37
C GLN A 271 -11.04 -17.97 0.87
N ILE A 272 -10.07 -17.06 0.81
CA ILE A 272 -10.25 -15.77 0.14
C ILE A 272 -10.58 -15.99 -1.35
N GLY A 273 -9.85 -16.91 -2.00
CA GLY A 273 -10.08 -17.29 -3.39
C GLY A 273 -11.49 -17.82 -3.62
N GLU A 274 -11.93 -18.78 -2.78
CA GLU A 274 -13.28 -19.34 -2.81
C GLU A 274 -14.36 -18.26 -2.63
N LEU A 275 -14.19 -17.37 -1.64
CA LEU A 275 -15.09 -16.24 -1.41
C LEU A 275 -15.14 -15.33 -2.65
N SER A 276 -13.99 -14.98 -3.23
CA SER A 276 -13.91 -14.16 -4.44
C SER A 276 -14.64 -14.80 -5.62
N VAL A 277 -14.48 -16.11 -5.83
CA VAL A 277 -15.18 -16.85 -6.89
C VAL A 277 -16.69 -16.83 -6.66
N SER A 278 -17.15 -17.05 -5.43
CA SER A 278 -18.59 -17.05 -5.12
C SER A 278 -19.26 -15.72 -5.45
N MET A 279 -18.55 -14.60 -5.29
CA MET A 279 -19.05 -13.25 -5.54
C MET A 279 -18.94 -12.80 -7.00
N ARG A 280 -18.29 -13.59 -7.87
CA ARG A 280 -18.01 -13.23 -9.27
C ARG A 280 -18.50 -14.25 -10.29
N SER A 281 -18.84 -15.47 -9.86
CA SER A 281 -19.20 -16.53 -10.80
C SER A 281 -20.44 -16.15 -11.62
N PRO A 282 -20.45 -16.34 -12.96
CA PRO A 282 -21.58 -15.93 -13.80
C PRO A 282 -22.93 -16.51 -13.38
N SER A 283 -22.93 -17.71 -12.78
CA SER A 283 -24.13 -18.34 -12.23
C SER A 283 -24.67 -17.64 -10.98
N SER A 284 -23.80 -17.00 -10.19
CA SER A 284 -24.17 -16.28 -8.96
C SER A 284 -24.50 -14.81 -9.19
N VAL A 285 -23.92 -14.18 -10.23
CA VAL A 285 -24.11 -12.75 -10.54
C VAL A 285 -24.85 -12.50 -11.85
N SER A 286 -25.69 -13.45 -12.27
CA SER A 286 -26.49 -13.31 -13.50
C SER A 286 -27.43 -12.11 -13.40
N LEU A 287 -27.34 -11.23 -14.40
CA LEU A 287 -28.15 -10.02 -14.49
C LEU A 287 -29.22 -10.14 -15.58
N CYS A 288 -30.39 -9.56 -15.32
CA CYS A 288 -31.37 -9.28 -16.38
C CYS A 288 -30.82 -8.21 -17.35
N SER A 289 -31.48 -8.01 -18.50
CA SER A 289 -31.05 -7.02 -19.49
C SER A 289 -30.89 -5.61 -18.90
N MET A 290 -31.84 -5.19 -18.05
CA MET A 290 -31.79 -3.89 -17.37
C MET A 290 -30.60 -3.81 -16.41
N GLY A 291 -30.35 -4.86 -15.61
CA GLY A 291 -29.19 -4.90 -14.71
C GLY A 291 -27.85 -4.85 -15.45
N LYS A 292 -27.75 -5.49 -16.63
CA LYS A 292 -26.55 -5.39 -17.48
C LYS A 292 -26.34 -3.97 -17.98
N GLN A 293 -27.41 -3.27 -18.36
CA GLN A 293 -27.33 -1.87 -18.78
C GLN A 293 -26.82 -0.97 -17.64
N GLU A 294 -27.36 -1.13 -16.43
CA GLU A 294 -26.94 -0.39 -15.23
C GLU A 294 -25.48 -0.68 -14.86
N ALA A 295 -25.04 -1.94 -14.90
CA ALA A 295 -23.66 -2.31 -14.62
C ALA A 295 -22.68 -1.74 -15.67
N ASN A 296 -23.05 -1.79 -16.95
CA ASN A 296 -22.24 -1.19 -18.02
C ASN A 296 -22.16 0.33 -17.88
N GLN A 297 -23.26 0.99 -17.52
CA GLN A 297 -23.28 2.42 -17.27
C GLN A 297 -22.39 2.79 -16.07
N LEU A 298 -22.47 2.04 -14.97
CA LEU A 298 -21.59 2.23 -13.82
C LEU A 298 -20.11 2.12 -14.20
N ASN A 299 -19.73 1.05 -14.93
CA ASN A 299 -18.36 0.85 -15.39
C ASN A 299 -17.90 2.01 -16.28
N PHE A 300 -18.74 2.45 -17.22
CA PHE A 300 -18.45 3.59 -18.09
C PHE A 300 -18.18 4.86 -17.27
N GLU A 301 -19.05 5.19 -16.32
CA GLU A 301 -18.92 6.39 -15.48
C GLU A 301 -17.65 6.37 -14.62
N ILE A 302 -17.31 5.22 -14.03
CA ILE A 302 -16.08 5.07 -13.24
C ILE A 302 -14.85 5.18 -14.13
N ASP A 303 -14.76 4.39 -15.20
CA ASP A 303 -13.55 4.30 -16.01
C ASP A 303 -13.27 5.60 -16.77
N SER A 304 -14.30 6.23 -17.33
CA SER A 304 -14.15 7.52 -18.04
C SER A 304 -13.77 8.65 -17.09
N GLY A 305 -14.28 8.65 -15.85
CA GLY A 305 -13.97 9.66 -14.84
C GLY A 305 -12.54 9.59 -14.29
N ARG A 306 -11.89 8.42 -14.35
CA ARG A 306 -10.52 8.20 -13.85
C ARG A 306 -9.42 8.60 -14.84
N ALA A 307 -9.78 8.87 -16.10
CA ALA A 307 -8.80 9.21 -17.11
C ALA A 307 -8.07 10.54 -16.78
N PRO A 308 -6.73 10.54 -16.63
CA PRO A 308 -5.99 11.70 -16.12
C PRO A 308 -5.82 12.82 -17.17
N GLN A 309 -6.40 14.00 -16.95
CA GLN A 309 -6.43 15.05 -18.00
C GLN A 309 -5.05 15.62 -18.37
N GLY A 310 -4.90 16.03 -19.63
CA GLY A 310 -3.71 16.73 -20.13
C GLY A 310 -2.50 15.86 -20.45
N CYS A 311 -2.63 14.53 -20.43
CA CYS A 311 -1.52 13.60 -20.69
C CYS A 311 -1.63 12.79 -21.99
N GLY A 312 -2.48 13.21 -22.95
CA GLY A 312 -2.74 12.50 -24.20
C GLY A 312 -1.47 12.15 -25.00
N GLN A 313 -0.49 13.06 -25.08
CA GLN A 313 0.78 12.78 -25.75
C GLN A 313 1.58 11.65 -25.05
N ALA A 314 1.59 11.63 -23.72
CA ALA A 314 2.28 10.59 -22.96
C ALA A 314 1.59 9.23 -23.14
N ILE A 315 0.25 9.21 -23.13
CA ILE A 315 -0.54 7.99 -23.38
C ILE A 315 -0.35 7.51 -24.82
N GLY A 316 -0.42 8.39 -25.82
CA GLY A 316 -0.20 8.03 -27.22
C GLY A 316 1.21 7.47 -27.45
N GLY A 317 2.24 8.08 -26.87
CA GLY A 317 3.61 7.55 -26.91
C GLY A 317 3.73 6.17 -26.24
N PHE A 318 3.06 5.98 -25.10
CA PHE A 318 2.99 4.68 -24.41
C PHE A 318 2.33 3.60 -25.28
N LEU A 319 1.19 3.90 -25.92
CA LEU A 319 0.50 2.97 -26.81
C LEU A 319 1.36 2.63 -28.05
N ALA A 320 1.97 3.65 -28.67
CA ALA A 320 2.83 3.47 -29.83
C ALA A 320 4.07 2.59 -29.53
N ALA A 321 4.66 2.74 -28.34
CA ALA A 321 5.78 1.90 -27.89
C ALA A 321 5.41 0.41 -27.78
N HIS A 322 4.12 0.09 -27.69
CA HIS A 322 3.58 -1.27 -27.66
C HIS A 322 2.89 -1.67 -28.97
N GLY A 323 2.99 -0.85 -30.03
CA GLY A 323 2.36 -1.12 -31.32
C GLY A 323 0.83 -1.08 -31.29
N ILE A 324 0.24 -0.38 -30.31
CA ILE A 324 -1.21 -0.22 -30.17
C ILE A 324 -1.61 1.13 -30.77
N GLU A 325 -2.40 1.12 -31.85
CA GLU A 325 -2.95 2.36 -32.42
C GLU A 325 -4.18 2.84 -31.64
N GLN A 326 -5.07 1.91 -31.26
CA GLN A 326 -6.28 2.23 -30.51
C GLN A 326 -6.62 1.08 -29.54
N PRO A 327 -6.73 1.35 -28.22
CA PRO A 327 -7.16 0.33 -27.26
C PRO A 327 -8.66 0.02 -27.40
N GLU A 328 -9.09 -1.19 -27.02
CA GLU A 328 -10.49 -1.63 -27.14
C GLU A 328 -11.49 -0.71 -26.41
N ASN A 329 -11.05 -0.14 -25.28
CA ASN A 329 -11.82 0.79 -24.46
C ASN A 329 -11.58 2.27 -24.83
N ALA A 330 -11.01 2.57 -26.00
CA ALA A 330 -10.82 3.93 -26.51
C ALA A 330 -12.07 4.81 -26.46
N HIS A 331 -13.25 4.20 -26.64
CA HIS A 331 -14.53 4.88 -26.58
C HIS A 331 -14.85 5.50 -25.20
N LEU A 332 -14.17 5.07 -24.13
CA LEU A 332 -14.24 5.67 -22.79
C LEU A 332 -13.41 6.96 -22.68
N TYR A 333 -12.48 7.19 -23.62
CA TYR A 333 -11.43 8.21 -23.55
C TYR A 333 -11.39 9.09 -24.79
N PRO A 334 -12.51 9.76 -25.16
CA PRO A 334 -12.63 10.48 -26.44
C PRO A 334 -11.64 11.65 -26.61
N ASN A 335 -10.98 12.07 -25.52
CA ASN A 335 -10.04 13.20 -25.51
C ASN A 335 -8.55 12.79 -25.47
N TYR A 336 -8.24 11.49 -25.52
CA TYR A 336 -6.86 10.97 -25.37
C TYR A 336 -6.26 10.36 -26.63
N LEU A 337 -7.07 10.17 -27.67
CA LEU A 337 -6.71 9.48 -28.90
C LEU A 337 -6.90 10.39 -30.11
#